data_AF-A0A8D0L6K1-F1
#
_entry.id   AF-A0A8D0L6K1-F1
#
_cell.length_a   1.000
_cell.length_b   1.000
_cell.length_c   1.000
_cell.angle_alpha   90.00
_cell.angle_beta   90.00
_cell.angle_gamma   90.00
#
_symmetry.space_group_name_H-M   'P 1'
#
loop_
_entity.id
_entity.type
_entity.pdbx_description
1 polymer ?
#
loop_
_entity_poly.entity_id
_entity_poly.type
_entity_poly.pdbx_seq_one_letter_code
_entity_poly.pdbx_strand_id
1 'polypeptide(L)'
;KYRLQGIDSNTALQPVFLISSKICISGHPRQSGRHPIPNKKDLPFDIVELMEEIEVKTGFLPNLFRVMSHRPAEFRAFFAYYNAIMNKETGRLSKADKELIIVATSVVNRCPYCVVAHGALHRIYSKKPAVADQVVVNWKLADLTDRELAMLEFALAICHSDNITEEHYQKLDAHGFDREDAWDVGMIAAFFAMSNRIAHFTDLRPNQEFYTMGRIPHEKEKTCMKEA
;
A
#
# COMPACT_ATOMS: atom_id res chain seq x y z
N LYS A 1 53.47 7.94 7.93
CA LYS A 1 53.32 8.93 9.03
C LYS A 1 52.92 10.27 8.41
N TYR A 2 51.63 10.48 8.17
CA TYR A 2 51.11 11.77 7.72
C TYR A 2 50.33 12.38 8.88
N ARG A 3 50.77 13.57 9.26
CA ARG A 3 50.42 14.33 10.45
C ARG A 3 49.11 15.10 10.19
N LEU A 4 48.13 14.90 11.06
CA LEU A 4 46.90 15.70 11.14
C LEU A 4 47.27 17.16 11.45
N GLN A 5 46.83 18.09 10.60
CA GLN A 5 46.80 19.52 10.94
C GLN A 5 45.48 19.82 11.65
N GLY A 6 45.61 20.55 12.75
CA GLY A 6 44.55 20.79 13.73
C GLY A 6 43.39 21.63 13.20
N ILE A 7 42.21 21.31 13.72
CA ILE A 7 41.05 22.19 13.67
C ILE A 7 41.08 22.99 14.96
N ASP A 8 41.28 24.30 14.80
CA ASP A 8 41.20 25.29 15.88
C ASP A 8 39.80 25.30 16.51
N SER A 9 39.78 25.27 17.83
CA SER A 9 38.60 25.32 18.67
C SER A 9 38.16 26.77 18.90
N ASN A 10 37.57 27.45 17.90
CA ASN A 10 36.84 28.70 18.17
C ASN A 10 35.93 29.23 17.04
N THR A 11 34.99 28.43 16.54
CA THR A 11 33.90 28.97 15.69
C THR A 11 32.56 28.73 16.35
N ALA A 12 32.07 29.79 17.01
CA ALA A 12 30.74 29.87 17.56
C ALA A 12 29.68 29.49 16.52
N LEU A 13 28.83 28.52 16.88
CA LEU A 13 27.63 28.15 16.14
C LEU A 13 26.73 29.38 16.01
N GLN A 14 26.65 29.95 14.81
CA GLN A 14 25.62 30.94 14.50
C GLN A 14 24.26 30.23 14.40
N PRO A 15 23.18 30.80 14.96
CA PRO A 15 21.85 30.24 14.85
C PRO A 15 21.38 30.34 13.39
N VAL A 16 21.12 29.18 12.78
CA VAL A 16 20.46 29.10 11.47
C VAL A 16 19.06 29.69 11.64
N PHE A 17 18.87 30.92 11.18
CA PHE A 17 17.57 31.55 11.06
C PHE A 17 16.65 30.64 10.23
N LEU A 18 15.51 30.25 10.79
CA LEU A 18 14.39 29.68 10.04
C LEU A 18 13.90 30.70 9.02
N ILE A 19 14.36 30.59 7.78
CA ILE A 19 13.68 31.22 6.65
C ILE A 19 12.46 30.34 6.37
N SER A 20 11.30 30.78 6.88
CA SER A 20 9.98 30.30 6.48
C SER A 20 9.76 30.64 5.01
N SER A 21 10.34 29.82 4.13
CA SER A 21 10.01 29.83 2.72
C SER A 21 8.71 29.05 2.57
N LYS A 22 7.61 29.79 2.43
CA LYS A 22 6.42 29.27 1.76
C LYS A 22 6.84 28.88 0.35
N ILE A 23 7.24 27.63 0.17
CA ILE A 23 7.32 27.01 -1.15
C ILE A 23 5.87 26.92 -1.63
N CYS A 24 5.42 27.94 -2.35
CA CYS A 24 4.23 27.85 -3.17
C CYS A 24 4.54 26.86 -4.29
N ILE A 25 4.18 25.59 -4.10
CA ILE A 25 4.12 24.62 -5.18
C ILE A 25 2.97 25.07 -6.08
N SER A 26 3.27 25.93 -7.06
CA SER A 26 2.36 26.37 -8.10
C SER A 26 2.19 25.27 -9.16
N GLY A 27 1.67 24.13 -8.73
CA GLY A 27 1.10 23.13 -9.61
C GLY A 27 -0.39 23.05 -9.31
N HIS A 28 -1.26 23.31 -10.28
CA HIS A 28 -2.63 22.81 -10.17
C HIS A 28 -2.52 21.30 -9.92
N PRO A 29 -3.18 20.73 -8.89
CA PRO A 29 -3.20 19.29 -8.74
C PRO A 29 -3.75 18.72 -10.05
N ARG A 30 -2.88 18.06 -10.83
CA ARG A 30 -3.31 17.38 -12.05
C ARG A 30 -4.43 16.43 -11.63
N GLN A 31 -5.59 16.57 -12.26
CA GLN A 31 -6.76 15.74 -11.98
C GLN A 31 -6.32 14.27 -11.94
N SER A 32 -6.76 13.54 -10.91
CA SER A 32 -6.43 12.13 -10.74
C SER A 32 -7.09 11.31 -11.85
N GLY A 33 -6.44 11.17 -13.00
CA GLY A 33 -6.97 10.36 -14.09
C GLY A 33 -6.82 10.99 -15.47
N ARG A 34 -6.56 10.16 -16.48
CA ARG A 34 -6.65 10.50 -17.91
C ARG A 34 -8.09 10.54 -18.43
N HIS A 35 -9.06 10.12 -17.63
CA HIS A 35 -10.45 9.94 -18.05
C HIS A 35 -11.38 10.84 -17.23
N PRO A 36 -12.56 11.21 -17.77
CA PRO A 36 -13.49 12.08 -17.07
C PRO A 36 -13.95 11.47 -15.75
N ILE A 37 -13.82 12.21 -14.65
CA ILE A 37 -14.42 11.86 -13.37
C ILE A 37 -15.84 12.43 -13.34
N PRO A 38 -16.89 11.59 -13.25
CA PRO A 38 -18.27 12.08 -13.17
C PRO A 38 -18.50 12.90 -11.90
N ASN A 39 -19.44 13.86 -11.94
CA ASN A 39 -19.88 14.50 -10.71
C ASN A 39 -20.67 13.51 -9.87
N LYS A 40 -20.52 13.59 -8.55
CA LYS A 40 -21.21 12.72 -7.59
C LYS A 40 -22.74 12.71 -7.76
N LYS A 41 -23.34 13.86 -8.10
CA LYS A 41 -24.79 13.99 -8.35
C LYS A 41 -25.28 13.22 -9.59
N ASP A 42 -24.39 12.89 -10.52
CA ASP A 42 -24.70 12.22 -11.78
C ASP A 42 -24.44 10.69 -11.67
N LEU A 43 -24.00 10.21 -10.50
CA LEU A 43 -23.70 8.80 -10.25
C LEU A 43 -24.93 8.06 -9.67
N PRO A 44 -25.04 6.73 -9.91
CA PRO A 44 -26.01 5.90 -9.23
C PRO A 44 -25.90 5.97 -7.70
N PHE A 45 -27.05 5.92 -7.02
CA PHE A 45 -27.15 6.08 -5.57
C PHE A 45 -26.24 5.12 -4.77
N ASP A 46 -26.20 3.85 -5.15
CA ASP A 46 -25.41 2.81 -4.48
C ASP A 46 -23.90 3.09 -4.54
N ILE A 47 -23.41 3.68 -5.63
CA ILE A 47 -22.01 4.08 -5.78
C ILE A 47 -21.71 5.29 -4.90
N VAL A 48 -22.63 6.26 -4.86
CA VAL A 48 -22.50 7.46 -4.03
C VAL A 48 -22.45 7.09 -2.55
N GLU A 49 -23.37 6.21 -2.11
CA GLU A 49 -23.45 5.71 -0.75
C GLU A 49 -22.15 5.00 -0.34
N LEU A 50 -21.63 4.09 -1.17
CA LEU A 50 -20.35 3.42 -0.88
C LEU A 50 -19.18 4.40 -0.80
N MET A 51 -19.11 5.39 -1.70
CA MET A 51 -18.05 6.41 -1.67
C MET A 51 -18.12 7.23 -0.37
N GLU A 52 -19.32 7.60 0.07
CA GLU A 52 -19.53 8.32 1.33
C GLU A 52 -19.15 7.49 2.56
N GLU A 53 -19.55 6.21 2.59
CA GLU A 53 -19.20 5.30 3.67
C GLU A 53 -17.67 5.16 3.81
N ILE A 54 -16.95 5.02 2.70
CA ILE A 54 -15.49 4.93 2.69
C ILE A 54 -14.84 6.24 3.14
N GLU A 55 -15.34 7.38 2.66
CA GLU A 55 -14.85 8.69 3.04
C GLU A 55 -15.02 8.96 4.54
N VAL A 56 -16.17 8.56 5.12
CA VAL A 56 -16.40 8.63 6.57
C VAL A 56 -15.45 7.71 7.35
N LYS A 57 -15.27 6.46 6.90
CA LYS A 57 -14.42 5.48 7.60
C LYS A 57 -12.93 5.83 7.57
N THR A 58 -12.45 6.40 6.48
CA THR A 58 -11.01 6.62 6.25
C THR A 58 -10.59 8.08 6.36
N GLY A 59 -11.54 9.01 6.41
CA GLY A 59 -11.30 10.45 6.48
C GLY A 59 -11.03 11.13 5.13
N PHE A 60 -10.95 10.36 4.04
CA PHE A 60 -10.82 10.85 2.68
C PHE A 60 -11.30 9.79 1.68
N LEU A 61 -11.63 10.16 0.45
CA LEU A 61 -11.99 9.18 -0.58
C LEU A 61 -10.76 8.77 -1.42
N PRO A 62 -10.35 7.48 -1.44
CA PRO A 62 -9.26 7.04 -2.31
C PRO A 62 -9.56 7.29 -3.79
N ASN A 63 -8.58 7.80 -4.54
CA ASN A 63 -8.76 8.25 -5.92
C ASN A 63 -9.23 7.13 -6.86
N LEU A 64 -8.95 5.86 -6.54
CA LEU A 64 -9.46 4.71 -7.30
C LEU A 64 -11.00 4.72 -7.40
N PHE A 65 -11.71 5.08 -6.33
CA PHE A 65 -13.18 5.16 -6.36
C PHE A 65 -13.66 6.22 -7.36
N ARG A 66 -12.97 7.37 -7.40
CA ARG A 66 -13.29 8.48 -8.33
C ARG A 66 -13.03 8.10 -9.79
N VAL A 67 -11.94 7.39 -10.07
CA VAL A 67 -11.60 6.98 -11.43
C VAL A 67 -12.53 5.86 -11.91
N MET A 68 -12.76 4.84 -11.08
CA MET A 68 -13.62 3.72 -11.44
C MET A 68 -15.08 4.12 -11.61
N SER A 69 -15.56 5.17 -10.92
CA SER A 69 -16.94 5.64 -11.07
C SER A 69 -17.26 6.16 -12.48
N HIS A 70 -16.25 6.42 -13.31
CA HIS A 70 -16.43 6.67 -14.75
C HIS A 70 -17.27 5.57 -15.45
N ARG A 71 -17.15 4.31 -14.99
CA ARG A 71 -17.89 3.16 -15.51
C ARG A 71 -18.59 2.41 -14.37
N PRO A 72 -19.84 2.77 -14.04
CA PRO A 72 -20.55 2.21 -12.89
C PRO A 72 -20.64 0.67 -12.84
N ALA A 73 -20.82 0.00 -13.98
CA ALA A 73 -20.86 -1.47 -14.01
C ALA A 73 -19.49 -2.09 -13.69
N GLU A 74 -18.41 -1.51 -14.23
CA GLU A 74 -17.03 -1.94 -13.99
C GLU A 74 -16.61 -1.65 -12.54
N PHE A 75 -17.00 -0.49 -11.99
CA PHE A 75 -16.83 -0.15 -10.58
C PHE A 75 -17.41 -1.22 -9.67
N ARG A 76 -18.68 -1.61 -9.90
CA ARG A 76 -19.35 -2.62 -9.07
C ARG A 76 -18.64 -3.96 -9.14
N ALA A 77 -18.29 -4.41 -10.34
CA ALA A 77 -17.57 -5.67 -10.52
C ALA A 77 -16.20 -5.65 -9.83
N PHE A 78 -15.45 -4.55 -9.97
CA PHE A 78 -14.15 -4.38 -9.35
C PHE A 78 -14.23 -4.47 -7.83
N PHE A 79 -15.14 -3.71 -7.20
CA PHE A 79 -15.25 -3.68 -5.75
C PHE A 79 -15.92 -4.93 -5.17
N ALA A 80 -16.82 -5.59 -5.92
CA ALA A 80 -17.34 -6.90 -5.54
C ALA A 80 -16.23 -7.94 -5.46
N TYR A 81 -15.35 -7.98 -6.46
CA TYR A 81 -14.21 -8.90 -6.46
C TYR A 81 -13.18 -8.53 -5.38
N TYR A 82 -12.86 -7.25 -5.23
CA TYR A 82 -12.01 -6.77 -4.14
C TYR A 82 -12.53 -7.25 -2.78
N ASN A 83 -13.82 -7.10 -2.51
CA ASN A 83 -14.43 -7.55 -1.26
C ASN A 83 -14.34 -9.08 -1.10
N ALA A 84 -14.57 -9.84 -2.17
CA ALA A 84 -14.49 -11.30 -2.13
C ALA A 84 -13.10 -11.84 -1.76
N ILE A 85 -12.02 -11.14 -2.13
CA ILE A 85 -10.64 -11.60 -1.85
C ILE A 85 -10.02 -10.93 -0.62
N MET A 86 -10.26 -9.63 -0.42
CA MET A 86 -9.64 -8.86 0.65
C MET A 86 -10.41 -8.97 1.96
N ASN A 87 -11.75 -8.96 1.90
CA ASN A 87 -12.62 -8.88 3.07
C ASN A 87 -13.28 -10.20 3.46
N LYS A 88 -12.94 -11.31 2.81
CA LYS A 88 -13.39 -12.63 3.28
C LYS A 88 -12.86 -12.96 4.68
N GLU A 89 -13.69 -13.64 5.46
CA GLU A 89 -13.41 -14.04 6.85
C GLU A 89 -12.76 -15.42 6.96
N THR A 90 -12.70 -16.16 5.85
CA THR A 90 -12.05 -17.48 5.76
C THR A 90 -10.59 -17.37 5.32
N GLY A 91 -9.83 -18.45 5.49
CA GLY A 91 -8.40 -18.52 5.16
C GLY A 91 -7.50 -18.06 6.29
N ARG A 92 -6.19 -18.27 6.15
CA ARG A 92 -5.19 -17.98 7.20
C ARG A 92 -4.31 -16.77 6.89
N LEU A 93 -4.54 -16.09 5.77
CA LEU A 93 -3.87 -14.84 5.46
C LEU A 93 -4.38 -13.70 6.33
N SER A 94 -3.47 -13.09 7.09
CA SER A 94 -3.78 -11.87 7.83
C SER A 94 -4.06 -10.70 6.90
N LYS A 95 -4.71 -9.62 7.37
CA LYS A 95 -4.85 -8.40 6.56
C LYS A 95 -3.48 -7.83 6.16
N ALA A 96 -2.48 -7.93 7.03
CA ALA A 96 -1.12 -7.52 6.70
C ALA A 96 -0.52 -8.40 5.59
N ASP A 97 -0.73 -9.72 5.63
CA ASP A 97 -0.26 -10.66 4.60
C ASP A 97 -0.80 -10.27 3.22
N LYS A 98 -2.12 -10.03 3.15
CA LYS A 98 -2.80 -9.62 1.91
C LYS A 98 -2.22 -8.32 1.37
N GLU A 99 -2.04 -7.30 2.20
CA GLU A 99 -1.43 -6.03 1.79
C GLU A 99 0.04 -6.19 1.35
N LEU A 100 0.80 -7.06 2.01
CA LEU A 100 2.21 -7.30 1.68
C LEU A 100 2.37 -7.93 0.28
N ILE A 101 1.50 -8.89 -0.07
CA ILE A 101 1.41 -9.47 -1.42
C ILE A 101 1.18 -8.37 -2.46
N ILE A 102 0.26 -7.44 -2.18
CA ILE A 102 -0.07 -6.35 -3.09
C ILE A 102 1.12 -5.41 -3.28
N VAL A 103 1.81 -5.05 -2.19
CA VAL A 103 3.00 -4.20 -2.26
C VAL A 103 4.09 -4.85 -3.13
N ALA A 104 4.44 -6.10 -2.87
CA ALA A 104 5.50 -6.79 -3.59
C ALA A 104 5.22 -6.90 -5.10
N THR A 105 4.01 -7.36 -5.46
CA THR A 105 3.59 -7.51 -6.86
C THR A 105 3.44 -6.16 -7.57
N SER A 106 2.98 -5.12 -6.86
CA SER A 106 2.84 -3.77 -7.41
C SER A 106 4.17 -3.08 -7.70
N VAL A 107 5.23 -3.42 -6.96
CA VAL A 107 6.58 -2.92 -7.25
C VAL A 107 7.15 -3.54 -8.51
N VAL A 108 6.97 -4.84 -8.72
CA VAL A 108 7.33 -5.50 -9.98
C VAL A 108 6.63 -4.83 -11.16
N ASN A 109 5.34 -4.55 -11.02
CA ASN A 109 4.56 -3.84 -12.04
C ASN A 109 4.80 -2.33 -12.07
N ARG A 110 5.68 -1.79 -11.22
CA ARG A 110 6.03 -0.36 -11.14
C ARG A 110 4.82 0.55 -10.93
N CYS A 111 3.78 0.12 -10.20
CA CYS A 111 2.53 0.85 -10.02
C CYS A 111 2.58 1.80 -8.81
N PRO A 112 2.74 3.12 -8.98
CA PRO A 112 2.94 4.02 -7.84
C PRO A 112 1.71 4.13 -6.94
N TYR A 113 0.50 4.09 -7.52
CA TYR A 113 -0.74 4.14 -6.74
C TYR A 113 -0.82 2.97 -5.77
N CYS A 114 -0.70 1.75 -6.28
CA CYS A 114 -0.87 0.56 -5.46
C CYS A 114 0.26 0.42 -4.44
N VAL A 115 1.51 0.72 -4.82
CA VAL A 115 2.64 0.70 -3.89
C VAL A 115 2.42 1.65 -2.71
N VAL A 116 2.00 2.89 -2.98
CA VAL A 116 1.81 3.91 -1.93
C VAL A 116 0.60 3.58 -1.06
N ALA A 117 -0.54 3.25 -1.67
CA ALA A 117 -1.79 2.98 -0.94
C ALA A 117 -1.69 1.70 -0.09
N HIS A 118 -1.27 0.58 -0.68
CA HIS A 118 -1.19 -0.69 0.01
C HIS A 118 0.02 -0.76 0.96
N GLY A 119 1.08 0.00 0.70
CA GLY A 119 2.16 0.20 1.67
C GLY A 119 1.66 0.89 2.94
N ALA A 120 0.77 1.88 2.82
CA ALA A 120 0.15 2.51 3.97
C ALA A 120 -0.76 1.54 4.76
N LEU A 121 -1.62 0.80 4.05
CA LEU A 121 -2.50 -0.19 4.69
C LEU A 121 -1.70 -1.32 5.36
N HIS A 122 -0.65 -1.80 4.72
CA HIS A 122 0.28 -2.75 5.33
C HIS A 122 0.86 -2.20 6.64
N ARG A 123 1.38 -0.97 6.65
CA ARG A 123 1.92 -0.35 7.89
C ARG A 123 0.87 -0.29 9.00
N ILE A 124 -0.38 0.02 8.67
CA ILE A 124 -1.49 0.07 9.63
C ILE A 124 -1.80 -1.31 10.20
N TYR A 125 -1.95 -2.33 9.35
CA TYR A 125 -2.34 -3.67 9.80
C TYR A 125 -1.22 -4.43 10.51
N SER A 126 0.00 -4.34 9.98
CA SER A 126 1.18 -5.00 10.56
C SER A 126 1.69 -4.30 11.81
N LYS A 127 1.39 -2.99 11.98
CA LYS A 127 2.02 -2.09 12.94
C LYS A 127 3.56 -2.03 12.78
N LYS A 128 4.07 -2.39 11.60
CA LYS A 128 5.49 -2.31 11.24
C LYS A 128 5.69 -1.15 10.26
N PRO A 129 6.19 0.02 10.71
CA PRO A 129 6.27 1.22 9.86
C PRO A 129 7.28 1.11 8.72
N ALA A 130 8.27 0.22 8.80
CA ALA A 130 9.37 0.14 7.84
C ALA A 130 9.24 -0.99 6.80
N VAL A 131 8.54 -2.09 7.11
CA VAL A 131 8.59 -3.31 6.27
C VAL A 131 8.08 -3.09 4.85
N ALA A 132 7.01 -2.30 4.67
CA ALA A 132 6.51 -1.99 3.33
C ALA A 132 7.59 -1.30 2.48
N ASP A 133 8.32 -0.34 3.06
CA ASP A 133 9.36 0.41 2.35
C ASP A 133 10.57 -0.51 2.05
N GLN A 134 10.93 -1.42 2.95
CA GLN A 134 11.97 -2.42 2.71
C GLN A 134 11.60 -3.35 1.56
N VAL A 135 10.36 -3.86 1.52
CA VAL A 135 9.84 -4.67 0.41
C VAL A 135 9.90 -3.92 -0.91
N VAL A 136 9.59 -2.61 -0.87
CA VAL A 136 9.61 -1.78 -2.06
C VAL A 136 11.00 -1.61 -2.66
N VAL A 137 12.02 -1.45 -1.82
CA VAL A 137 13.40 -1.29 -2.29
C VAL A 137 14.01 -2.64 -2.66
N ASN A 138 13.91 -3.63 -1.76
CA ASN A 138 14.41 -4.98 -1.97
C ASN A 138 13.78 -5.94 -0.96
N TRP A 139 12.72 -6.62 -1.37
CA TRP A 139 12.00 -7.61 -0.55
C TRP A 139 12.87 -8.78 -0.05
N LYS A 140 13.99 -9.10 -0.71
CA LYS A 140 14.92 -10.14 -0.23
C LYS A 140 15.79 -9.70 0.96
N LEU A 141 15.85 -8.41 1.24
CA LEU A 141 16.56 -7.82 2.39
C LEU A 141 15.59 -7.20 3.41
N ALA A 142 14.29 -7.41 3.23
CA ALA A 142 13.28 -6.92 4.16
C ALA A 142 13.20 -7.80 5.41
N ASP A 143 12.74 -7.21 6.52
CA ASP A 143 12.55 -7.89 7.82
C ASP A 143 11.29 -8.80 7.77
N LEU A 144 11.33 -9.78 6.87
CA LEU A 144 10.30 -10.78 6.64
C LEU A 144 10.63 -12.06 7.40
N THR A 145 9.59 -12.70 7.91
CA THR A 145 9.65 -14.09 8.35
C THR A 145 9.81 -15.04 7.15
N ASP A 146 10.31 -16.25 7.38
CA ASP A 146 10.41 -17.27 6.32
C ASP A 146 9.04 -17.56 5.68
N ARG A 147 7.97 -17.50 6.48
CA ARG A 147 6.58 -17.64 6.00
C ARG A 147 6.20 -16.49 5.05
N GLU A 148 6.48 -15.25 5.42
CA GLU A 148 6.21 -14.09 4.57
C GLU A 148 7.06 -14.15 3.29
N LEU A 149 8.31 -14.58 3.38
CA LEU A 149 9.20 -14.73 2.22
C LEU A 149 8.65 -15.76 1.21
N ALA A 150 8.28 -16.96 1.66
CA ALA A 150 7.71 -18.00 0.81
C ALA A 150 6.39 -17.56 0.14
N MET A 151 5.55 -16.84 0.89
CA MET A 151 4.32 -16.25 0.37
C MET A 151 4.60 -15.24 -0.76
N LEU A 152 5.59 -14.36 -0.57
CA LEU A 152 5.96 -13.39 -1.59
C LEU A 152 6.60 -14.06 -2.81
N GLU A 153 7.43 -15.08 -2.63
CA GLU A 153 7.98 -15.87 -3.75
C GLU A 153 6.87 -16.44 -4.63
N PHE A 154 5.85 -17.05 -4.03
CA PHE A 154 4.71 -17.60 -4.75
C PHE A 154 3.89 -16.51 -5.47
N ALA A 155 3.59 -15.41 -4.77
CA ALA A 155 2.86 -14.28 -5.35
C ALA A 155 3.60 -13.66 -6.55
N LEU A 156 4.94 -13.55 -6.45
CA LEU A 156 5.77 -12.99 -7.51
C LEU A 156 5.86 -13.93 -8.72
N ALA A 157 5.93 -15.24 -8.52
CA ALA A 157 5.86 -16.21 -9.62
C ALA A 157 4.56 -16.06 -10.42
N ILE A 158 3.42 -15.91 -9.72
CA ILE A 158 2.12 -15.65 -10.36
C ILE A 158 2.11 -14.29 -11.07
N CYS A 159 2.68 -13.26 -10.44
CA CYS A 159 2.77 -11.92 -11.01
C CYS A 159 3.57 -11.90 -12.32
N HIS A 160 4.66 -12.65 -12.39
CA HIS A 160 5.47 -12.82 -13.61
C HIS A 160 4.83 -13.72 -14.66
N SER A 161 3.70 -14.36 -14.35
CA SER A 161 3.07 -15.38 -15.20
C SER A 161 4.00 -16.57 -15.46
N ASP A 162 4.77 -16.96 -14.44
CA ASP A 162 5.63 -18.14 -14.49
C ASP A 162 4.80 -19.43 -14.58
N ASN A 163 5.41 -20.52 -15.04
CA ASN A 163 4.78 -21.84 -15.02
C ASN A 163 4.72 -22.37 -13.58
N ILE A 164 3.53 -22.32 -12.97
CA ILE A 164 3.34 -22.79 -11.60
C ILE A 164 3.35 -24.33 -11.56
N THR A 165 4.15 -24.86 -10.63
CA THR A 165 4.38 -26.31 -10.45
C THR A 165 4.18 -26.72 -9.00
N GLU A 166 4.13 -28.03 -8.74
CA GLU A 166 4.03 -28.57 -7.38
C GLU A 166 5.17 -28.13 -6.44
N GLU A 167 6.36 -27.84 -6.97
CA GLU A 167 7.48 -27.30 -6.17
C GLU A 167 7.12 -25.97 -5.50
N HIS A 168 6.33 -25.14 -6.18
CA HIS A 168 5.87 -23.87 -5.63
C HIS A 168 4.94 -24.07 -4.44
N TYR A 169 4.02 -25.04 -4.55
CA TYR A 169 3.12 -25.40 -3.45
C TYR A 169 3.88 -26.06 -2.29
N GLN A 170 4.84 -26.94 -2.55
CA GLN A 170 5.65 -27.57 -1.51
C GLN A 170 6.43 -26.56 -0.66
N LYS A 171 6.92 -25.48 -1.27
CA LYS A 171 7.54 -24.36 -0.51
C LYS A 171 6.55 -23.69 0.42
N LEU A 172 5.32 -23.44 -0.03
CA LEU A 172 4.27 -22.90 0.81
C LEU A 172 3.90 -23.87 1.95
N ASP A 173 3.70 -25.15 1.64
CA ASP A 173 3.35 -26.19 2.61
C ASP A 173 4.39 -26.28 3.75
N ALA A 174 5.69 -26.14 3.42
CA ALA A 174 6.78 -26.13 4.39
C ALA A 174 6.69 -24.98 5.42
N HIS A 175 5.93 -23.92 5.11
CA HIS A 175 5.67 -22.79 6.00
C HIS A 175 4.23 -22.74 6.51
N GLY A 176 3.50 -23.86 6.40
CA GLY A 176 2.20 -24.07 7.03
C GLY A 176 1.01 -23.47 6.27
N PHE A 177 1.20 -23.03 5.03
CA PHE A 177 0.09 -22.71 4.13
C PHE A 177 -0.60 -23.99 3.65
N ASP A 178 -1.88 -23.91 3.29
CA ASP A 178 -2.57 -24.97 2.55
C ASP A 178 -2.91 -24.51 1.12
N ARG A 179 -3.65 -25.36 0.39
CA ARG A 179 -4.09 -25.07 -0.97
C ARG A 179 -5.09 -23.90 -1.05
N GLU A 180 -5.89 -23.67 -0.03
CA GLU A 180 -6.83 -22.55 0.01
C GLU A 180 -6.08 -21.24 0.26
N ASP A 181 -5.06 -21.25 1.12
CA ASP A 181 -4.18 -20.10 1.30
C ASP A 181 -3.39 -19.81 0.01
N ALA A 182 -2.87 -20.84 -0.67
CA ALA A 182 -2.18 -20.67 -1.95
C ALA A 182 -3.12 -20.09 -3.03
N TRP A 183 -4.38 -20.53 -3.06
CA TRP A 183 -5.41 -19.95 -3.90
C TRP A 183 -5.59 -18.46 -3.61
N ASP A 184 -5.69 -18.07 -2.33
CA ASP A 184 -5.82 -16.67 -1.93
C ASP A 184 -4.64 -15.81 -2.37
N VAL A 185 -3.41 -16.29 -2.16
CA VAL A 185 -2.20 -15.59 -2.61
C VAL A 185 -2.25 -15.36 -4.11
N GLY A 186 -2.62 -16.40 -4.88
CA GLY A 186 -2.72 -16.31 -6.33
C GLY A 186 -3.81 -15.36 -6.82
N MET A 187 -4.99 -15.41 -6.21
CA MET A 187 -6.11 -14.54 -6.58
C MET A 187 -5.82 -13.07 -6.26
N ILE A 188 -5.17 -12.79 -5.12
CA ILE A 188 -4.74 -11.43 -4.78
C ILE A 188 -3.69 -10.95 -5.79
N ALA A 189 -2.66 -11.75 -6.07
CA ALA A 189 -1.62 -11.39 -7.05
C ALA A 189 -2.21 -11.12 -8.44
N ALA A 190 -3.12 -11.97 -8.92
CA ALA A 190 -3.77 -11.81 -10.22
C ALA A 190 -4.68 -10.56 -10.27
N PHE A 191 -5.53 -10.35 -9.26
CA PHE A 191 -6.41 -9.18 -9.19
C PHE A 191 -5.62 -7.88 -9.16
N PHE A 192 -4.52 -7.84 -8.40
CA PHE A 192 -3.69 -6.64 -8.33
C PHE A 192 -2.81 -6.43 -9.55
N ALA A 193 -2.45 -7.49 -10.29
CA ALA A 193 -1.88 -7.33 -11.62
C ALA A 193 -2.87 -6.63 -12.58
N MET A 194 -4.18 -6.94 -12.51
CA MET A 194 -5.21 -6.19 -13.24
C MET A 194 -5.33 -4.74 -12.72
N SER A 195 -5.45 -4.56 -11.40
CA SER A 195 -5.56 -3.23 -10.76
C SER A 195 -4.37 -2.32 -11.10
N ASN A 196 -3.14 -2.86 -11.12
CA ASN A 196 -1.94 -2.12 -11.52
C ASN A 196 -2.03 -1.65 -12.97
N ARG A 197 -2.50 -2.49 -13.90
CA ARG A 197 -2.70 -2.11 -15.30
C ARG A 197 -3.76 -1.01 -15.41
N ILE A 198 -4.84 -1.10 -14.64
CA ILE A 198 -5.87 -0.06 -14.55
C ILE A 198 -5.26 1.26 -14.08
N ALA A 199 -4.51 1.24 -12.97
CA ALA A 199 -3.87 2.42 -12.43
C ALA A 199 -2.91 3.08 -13.43
N HIS A 200 -2.15 2.29 -14.20
CA HIS A 200 -1.24 2.81 -15.22
C HIS A 200 -1.95 3.49 -16.37
N PHE A 201 -2.91 2.81 -17.02
CA PHE A 201 -3.56 3.39 -18.20
C PHE A 201 -4.40 4.61 -17.83
N THR A 202 -4.94 4.65 -16.62
CA THR A 202 -5.72 5.79 -16.13
C THR A 202 -4.84 6.91 -15.58
N ASP A 203 -3.52 6.79 -15.46
CA ASP A 203 -2.66 7.74 -14.71
C ASP A 203 -3.16 8.00 -13.29
N LEU A 204 -3.59 6.94 -12.61
CA LEU A 204 -4.12 7.01 -11.25
C LEU A 204 -3.04 7.47 -10.27
N ARG A 205 -3.33 8.56 -9.55
CA ARG A 205 -2.42 9.16 -8.56
C ARG A 205 -2.83 8.82 -7.14
N PRO A 206 -1.92 8.36 -6.27
CA PRO A 206 -2.25 8.10 -4.88
C PRO A 206 -2.58 9.39 -4.15
N ASN A 207 -3.52 9.30 -3.21
CA ASN A 207 -3.87 10.36 -2.29
C ASN A 207 -2.67 10.75 -1.42
N GLN A 208 -2.58 12.01 -1.00
CA GLN A 208 -1.44 12.51 -0.21
C GLN A 208 -1.36 11.85 1.17
N GLU A 209 -2.53 11.53 1.73
CA GLU A 209 -2.74 10.88 3.01
C GLU A 209 -2.00 9.54 3.11
N PHE A 210 -1.95 8.76 2.02
CA PHE A 210 -1.26 7.47 2.01
C PHE A 210 0.27 7.59 2.19
N TYR A 211 0.87 8.72 1.83
CA TYR A 211 2.33 8.88 1.96
C TYR A 211 2.80 8.92 3.40
N THR A 212 1.99 9.44 4.33
CA THR A 212 2.36 9.58 5.75
C THR A 212 1.67 8.55 6.65
N MET A 213 0.53 8.01 6.21
CA MET A 213 -0.27 7.05 6.98
C MET A 213 0.56 5.83 7.43
N GLY A 214 0.44 5.49 8.72
CA GLY A 214 1.09 4.33 9.34
C GLY A 214 2.60 4.46 9.57
N ARG A 215 3.22 5.62 9.30
CA ARG A 215 4.67 5.82 9.52
C ARG A 215 5.04 6.08 10.97
N ILE A 216 4.16 6.73 11.73
CA ILE A 216 4.33 6.99 13.16
C ILE A 216 3.44 6.00 13.91
N PRO A 217 3.99 5.13 14.78
CA PRO A 217 3.18 4.28 15.64
C PRO A 217 2.29 5.13 16.54
N HIS A 218 1.00 4.84 16.59
CA HIS A 218 0.15 5.40 17.65
C HIS A 218 0.51 4.74 18.98
N GLU A 219 1.26 5.43 19.82
CA GLU A 219 1.34 5.06 21.23
C GLU A 219 -0.07 5.23 21.82
N LYS A 220 -0.66 4.14 22.34
CA LYS A 220 -1.82 4.30 23.22
C LYS A 220 -1.33 5.11 24.41
N GLU A 221 -1.92 6.29 24.64
CA GLU A 221 -1.75 7.01 25.90
C GLU A 221 -1.97 6.02 27.04
N LYS A 222 -0.89 5.67 27.74
CA LYS A 222 -1.00 4.99 29.02
C LYS A 222 -1.55 6.05 29.96
N THR A 223 -2.86 6.08 30.15
CA THR A 223 -3.48 6.82 31.24
C THR A 223 -2.86 6.29 32.52
N CYS A 224 -1.88 7.03 33.06
CA CYS A 224 -1.38 6.82 34.40
C CYS A 224 -2.55 7.17 35.32
N MET A 225 -3.36 6.17 35.67
CA MET A 225 -4.22 6.26 36.85
C MET A 225 -3.26 6.43 38.02
N LYS A 226 -3.14 7.67 38.49
CA LYS A 226 -2.59 7.96 39.80
C LYS A 226 -3.52 7.26 40.80
N GLU A 227 -3.02 6.22 41.44
CA GLU A 227 -3.60 5.71 42.67
C GLU A 227 -3.61 6.87 43.69
N ALA A 228 -4.79 7.14 44.23
CA ALA A 228 -5.04 8.00 45.37
C ALA A 228 -5.81 7.17 46.41
#